data_AF-A0A0A2V7J2-F1
#
_entry.id   AF-A0A0A2V7J2-F1
#
_cell.length_a   1.000
_cell.length_b   1.000
_cell.length_c   1.000
_cell.angle_alpha   90.00
_cell.angle_beta   90.00
_cell.angle_gamma   90.00
#
_symmetry.space_group_name_H-M   'P 1'
#
loop_
_entity.id
_entity.type
_entity.pdbx_description
1 polymer ?
#
loop_
_entity_poly.entity_id
_entity_poly.type
_entity_poly.pdbx_seq_one_letter_code
_entity_poly.pdbx_strand_id
1 'polypeptide(L)'
;MTDTRTELRLNLPADRTLAAIVSLIRQNPTEDYYVYERPPCWYVGLGKRASLTLSPDGSQAITESEEGCQTVPVTASLAHYARQFRAQHASTGQRVFGMVGFNYAACIRGIAFPAGEWPLLSLLVPRDELVFDAGEVTILAQSDDQCQRLARQLQDITPAPAGSALLADLTAQGKDYQQQVTRALEEIAAGEYTKVIVSRALTLAERIDMPATLWCGRMSNTPARSFLLQQGAYAATGFSPEMVVTVEQDIVTSEPLAGTRALSGSASEDAYNRAELQSDSKEIVEHVISVKAAIGELETLCVRDSVTVTDLMSVRERGSVQHLGSQVCGKLASGRDAWDAFDVLFPAITASGIPKIPALAAILRLEAVPRELYSGAILMLEGDRSFEAALVLRSAFQDAQRSWIQAGAGVIAQSNALRELTETCEKLSSVAPYLVVSPAK
;
A
#
# COMPACT_ATOMS: atom_id res chain seq x y z
N MET A 1 14.27 -29.15 8.29
CA MET A 1 15.71 -28.81 8.23
C MET A 1 15.92 -27.58 9.10
N THR A 2 16.93 -27.57 9.96
CA THR A 2 17.29 -26.36 10.72
C THR A 2 17.70 -25.28 9.73
N ASP A 3 16.91 -24.20 9.66
CA ASP A 3 17.14 -23.07 8.77
C ASP A 3 18.34 -22.25 9.28
N THR A 4 19.54 -22.75 9.04
CA THR A 4 20.79 -22.11 9.46
C THR A 4 21.15 -21.01 8.49
N ARG A 5 20.51 -19.84 8.63
CA ARG A 5 20.92 -18.64 7.93
C ARG A 5 22.18 -18.07 8.57
N THR A 6 23.05 -17.51 7.73
CA THR A 6 24.17 -16.69 8.18
C THR A 6 23.70 -15.26 8.37
N GLU A 7 24.20 -14.61 9.42
CA GLU A 7 24.07 -13.17 9.66
C GLU A 7 25.41 -12.47 9.41
N LEU A 8 25.39 -11.34 8.71
CA LEU A 8 26.52 -10.43 8.56
C LEU A 8 26.06 -9.00 8.81
N ARG A 9 26.82 -8.25 9.61
CA ARG A 9 26.57 -6.83 9.85
C ARG A 9 27.66 -5.97 9.25
N LEU A 10 27.27 -4.83 8.70
CA LEU A 10 28.19 -3.82 8.20
C LEU A 10 27.67 -2.41 8.50
N ASN A 11 28.60 -1.47 8.62
CA ASN A 11 28.27 -0.07 8.74
C ASN A 11 27.95 0.52 7.36
N LEU A 12 26.80 1.20 7.25
CA LEU A 12 26.41 1.97 6.08
C LEU A 12 25.82 3.29 6.56
N PRO A 13 26.44 4.44 6.28
CA PRO A 13 25.92 5.75 6.69
C PRO A 13 24.44 5.93 6.32
N ALA A 14 23.64 6.46 7.24
CA ALA A 14 22.18 6.56 7.10
C ALA A 14 21.74 7.39 5.88
N ASP A 15 22.54 8.40 5.50
CA ASP A 15 22.35 9.23 4.31
C ASP A 15 22.58 8.46 2.99
N ARG A 16 23.24 7.29 3.05
CA ARG A 16 23.48 6.39 1.91
C ARG A 16 22.48 5.24 1.83
N THR A 17 21.63 5.02 2.84
CA THR A 17 20.71 3.87 2.93
C THR A 17 19.86 3.70 1.67
N LEU A 18 19.12 4.74 1.26
CA LEU A 18 18.23 4.63 0.11
C LEU A 18 19.01 4.41 -1.20
N ALA A 19 20.22 4.98 -1.32
CA ALA A 19 21.06 4.83 -2.51
C ALA A 19 21.58 3.39 -2.62
N ALA A 20 21.97 2.82 -1.49
CA ALA A 20 22.40 1.44 -1.40
C ALA A 20 21.27 0.46 -1.74
N ILE A 21 20.05 0.71 -1.24
CA ILE A 21 18.87 -0.10 -1.57
C ILE A 21 18.59 -0.06 -3.07
N VAL A 22 18.53 1.14 -3.67
CA VAL A 22 18.24 1.31 -5.10
C VAL A 22 19.34 0.67 -5.96
N SER A 23 20.61 0.82 -5.57
CA SER A 23 21.73 0.18 -6.26
C SER A 23 21.65 -1.35 -6.14
N LEU A 24 21.36 -1.88 -4.96
CA LEU A 24 21.21 -3.32 -4.72
C LEU A 24 20.14 -3.94 -5.62
N ILE A 25 18.96 -3.30 -5.72
CA ILE A 25 17.89 -3.79 -6.60
C ILE A 25 18.33 -3.78 -8.07
N ARG A 26 19.00 -2.71 -8.53
CA ARG A 26 19.52 -2.62 -9.90
C ARG A 26 20.59 -3.66 -10.22
N GLN A 27 21.41 -4.02 -9.25
CA GLN A 27 22.43 -5.05 -9.38
C GLN A 27 21.84 -6.48 -9.42
N ASN A 28 20.55 -6.66 -9.13
CA ASN A 28 19.85 -7.95 -9.12
C ASN A 28 18.50 -7.89 -9.90
N PRO A 29 18.51 -7.51 -11.20
CA PRO A 29 17.29 -7.11 -11.94
C PRO A 29 16.32 -8.27 -12.27
N THR A 30 16.77 -9.51 -12.18
CA THR A 30 15.97 -10.71 -12.48
C THR A 30 15.31 -11.32 -11.25
N GLU A 31 15.62 -10.81 -10.06
CA GLU A 31 15.09 -11.32 -8.81
C GLU A 31 13.72 -10.68 -8.52
N ASP A 32 12.84 -11.44 -7.88
CA ASP A 32 11.71 -10.86 -7.15
C ASP A 32 12.26 -10.09 -5.94
N TYR A 33 11.63 -8.98 -5.58
CA TYR A 33 12.04 -8.20 -4.42
C TYR A 33 10.87 -7.46 -3.77
N TYR A 34 11.03 -7.20 -2.49
CA TYR A 34 10.21 -6.30 -1.70
C TYR A 34 11.10 -5.36 -0.91
N VAL A 35 10.84 -4.07 -1.00
CA VAL A 35 11.42 -3.01 -0.18
C VAL A 35 10.28 -2.37 0.58
N TYR A 36 10.42 -2.27 1.89
CA TYR A 36 9.42 -1.70 2.78
C TYR A 36 10.10 -0.77 3.79
N GLU A 37 9.62 0.46 3.90
CA GLU A 37 10.08 1.42 4.90
C GLU A 37 9.12 1.44 6.08
N ARG A 38 9.60 1.08 7.27
CA ARG A 38 8.93 1.33 8.56
C ARG A 38 9.92 2.13 9.41
N PRO A 39 9.81 3.48 9.42
CA PRO A 39 10.81 4.33 10.05
C PRO A 39 11.10 3.92 11.50
N PRO A 40 12.38 3.91 11.92
CA PRO A 40 13.56 4.41 11.19
C PRO A 40 14.16 3.39 10.19
N CYS A 41 13.60 2.19 10.07
CA CYS A 41 14.22 1.09 9.35
C CYS A 41 13.73 0.98 7.90
N TRP A 42 14.61 0.44 7.04
CA TRP A 42 14.23 -0.12 5.74
C TRP A 42 14.45 -1.63 5.75
N TYR A 43 13.51 -2.35 5.16
CA TYR A 43 13.52 -3.80 5.05
C TYR A 43 13.55 -4.18 3.57
N VAL A 44 14.48 -5.04 3.19
CA VAL A 44 14.60 -5.55 1.82
C VAL A 44 14.54 -7.07 1.86
N GLY A 45 13.54 -7.64 1.21
CA GLY A 45 13.51 -9.05 0.83
C GLY A 45 13.97 -9.18 -0.62
N LEU A 46 14.99 -10.02 -0.88
CA LEU A 46 15.54 -10.25 -2.21
C LEU A 46 15.45 -11.74 -2.57
N GLY A 47 14.99 -12.01 -3.78
CA GLY A 47 14.70 -13.35 -4.28
C GLY A 47 13.51 -13.99 -3.57
N LYS A 48 13.08 -15.13 -4.11
CA LYS A 48 11.92 -15.88 -3.63
C LYS A 48 12.36 -17.25 -3.10
N ARG A 49 12.10 -17.52 -1.81
CA ARG A 49 12.28 -18.85 -1.21
C ARG A 49 10.98 -19.66 -1.26
N ALA A 50 9.89 -19.00 -0.88
CA ALA A 50 8.56 -19.55 -0.98
C ALA A 50 7.53 -18.44 -1.22
N SER A 51 6.40 -18.77 -1.85
CA SER A 51 5.29 -17.83 -2.02
C SER A 51 3.93 -18.50 -1.99
N LEU A 52 2.92 -17.74 -1.61
CA LEU A 52 1.50 -18.04 -1.80
C LEU A 52 0.91 -16.97 -2.71
N THR A 53 0.21 -17.37 -3.76
CA THR A 53 -0.53 -16.49 -4.65
C THR A 53 -1.99 -16.95 -4.72
N LEU A 54 -2.93 -16.06 -4.42
CA LEU A 54 -4.36 -16.27 -4.67
C LEU A 54 -4.71 -15.62 -6.01
N SER A 55 -5.27 -16.39 -6.94
CA SER A 55 -5.55 -15.96 -8.31
C SER A 55 -6.46 -14.72 -8.35
N PRO A 56 -6.43 -13.93 -9.44
CA PRO A 56 -7.19 -12.67 -9.54
C PRO A 56 -8.71 -12.82 -9.35
N ASP A 57 -9.27 -13.98 -9.65
CA ASP A 57 -10.69 -14.34 -9.47
C ASP A 57 -10.98 -15.02 -8.12
N GLY A 58 -9.94 -15.32 -7.33
CA GLY A 58 -10.03 -16.02 -6.05
C GLY A 58 -10.35 -17.51 -6.16
N SER A 59 -10.23 -18.13 -7.34
CA SER A 59 -10.57 -19.55 -7.54
C SER A 59 -9.43 -20.51 -7.20
N GLN A 60 -8.18 -20.05 -7.21
CA GLN A 60 -6.99 -20.89 -7.02
C GLN A 60 -6.02 -20.30 -5.99
N ALA A 61 -5.45 -21.18 -5.17
CA ALA A 61 -4.31 -20.90 -4.32
C ALA A 61 -3.09 -21.63 -4.89
N ILE A 62 -2.03 -20.89 -5.16
CA ILE A 62 -0.80 -21.38 -5.77
C ILE A 62 0.32 -21.20 -4.75
N THR A 63 0.94 -22.28 -4.32
CA THR A 63 2.11 -22.26 -3.43
C THR A 63 3.35 -22.71 -4.18
N GLU A 64 4.42 -21.94 -4.10
CA GLU A 64 5.71 -22.25 -4.72
C GLU A 64 6.80 -22.30 -3.64
N SER A 65 7.69 -23.27 -3.74
CA SER A 65 8.88 -23.39 -2.89
C SER A 65 9.97 -24.20 -3.61
N GLU A 66 11.12 -24.44 -2.97
CA GLU A 66 12.15 -25.35 -3.47
C GLU A 66 11.63 -26.78 -3.72
N GLU A 67 10.58 -27.20 -3.00
CA GLU A 67 9.96 -28.53 -3.17
C GLU A 67 9.05 -28.62 -4.41
N GLY A 68 8.72 -27.48 -5.03
CA GLY A 68 7.92 -27.39 -6.25
C GLY A 68 6.79 -26.38 -6.17
N CYS A 69 5.94 -26.41 -7.21
CA CYS A 69 4.74 -25.59 -7.33
C CYS A 69 3.49 -26.48 -7.18
N GLN A 70 2.56 -26.05 -6.32
CA GLN A 70 1.29 -26.70 -6.10
C GLN A 70 0.16 -25.70 -6.29
N THR A 71 -0.85 -26.09 -7.09
CA THR A 71 -2.08 -25.32 -7.28
C THR A 71 -3.25 -26.12 -6.70
N VAL A 72 -4.04 -25.48 -5.84
CA VAL A 72 -5.24 -26.07 -5.25
C VAL A 72 -6.44 -25.14 -5.46
N PRO A 73 -7.65 -25.68 -5.63
CA PRO A 73 -8.86 -24.85 -5.63
C PRO A 73 -9.08 -24.20 -4.26
N VAL A 74 -9.55 -22.95 -4.27
CA VAL A 74 -9.92 -22.24 -3.04
C VAL A 74 -11.24 -22.79 -2.52
N THR A 75 -11.21 -23.40 -1.34
CA THR A 75 -12.38 -24.04 -0.69
C THR A 75 -12.64 -23.54 0.73
N ALA A 76 -11.74 -22.71 1.26
CA ALA A 76 -11.83 -22.05 2.55
C ALA A 76 -11.70 -20.53 2.38
N SER A 77 -11.76 -19.76 3.47
CA SER A 77 -11.53 -18.31 3.40
C SER A 77 -10.13 -17.99 2.87
N LEU A 78 -9.96 -16.83 2.21
CA LEU A 78 -8.64 -16.43 1.70
C LEU A 78 -7.61 -16.32 2.83
N ALA A 79 -8.03 -15.80 3.99
CA ALA A 79 -7.24 -15.74 5.20
C ALA A 79 -6.81 -17.13 5.74
N HIS A 80 -7.54 -18.22 5.45
CA HIS A 80 -7.10 -19.57 5.80
C HIS A 80 -5.77 -19.93 5.12
N TYR A 81 -5.67 -19.68 3.81
CA TYR A 81 -4.45 -19.95 3.05
C TYR A 81 -3.29 -19.07 3.54
N ALA A 82 -3.57 -17.79 3.82
CA ALA A 82 -2.57 -16.88 4.38
C ALA A 82 -2.05 -17.34 5.76
N ARG A 83 -2.93 -17.81 6.64
CA ARG A 83 -2.57 -18.40 7.94
C ARG A 83 -1.75 -19.67 7.78
N GLN A 84 -2.15 -20.57 6.87
CA GLN A 84 -1.43 -21.81 6.61
C GLN A 84 -0.01 -21.54 6.11
N PHE A 85 0.13 -20.66 5.12
CA PHE A 85 1.43 -20.26 4.58
C PHE A 85 2.31 -19.64 5.67
N ARG A 86 1.75 -18.72 6.47
CA ARG A 86 2.49 -18.12 7.58
C ARG A 86 2.93 -19.17 8.60
N ALA A 87 2.04 -20.07 9.03
CA ALA A 87 2.36 -21.10 10.02
C ALA A 87 3.50 -22.03 9.55
N GLN A 88 3.55 -22.35 8.25
CA GLN A 88 4.62 -23.15 7.66
C GLN A 88 5.98 -22.47 7.74
N HIS A 89 6.02 -21.13 7.68
CA HIS A 89 7.26 -20.35 7.64
C HIS A 89 7.59 -19.60 8.95
N ALA A 90 6.66 -19.52 9.91
CA ALA A 90 6.79 -18.77 11.16
C ALA A 90 7.96 -19.25 12.05
N SER A 91 8.23 -20.56 12.04
CA SER A 91 9.31 -21.17 12.83
C SER A 91 10.71 -20.70 12.48
N THR A 92 10.87 -20.04 11.32
CA THR A 92 12.17 -19.56 10.81
C THR A 92 12.49 -18.12 11.22
N GLY A 93 11.57 -17.42 11.90
CA GLY A 93 11.74 -16.02 12.30
C GLY A 93 11.81 -15.03 11.12
N GLN A 94 11.60 -15.51 9.90
CA GLN A 94 11.69 -14.72 8.69
C GLN A 94 10.49 -13.79 8.50
N ARG A 95 10.74 -12.68 7.81
CA ARG A 95 9.67 -11.77 7.41
C ARG A 95 8.94 -12.32 6.20
N VAL A 96 7.64 -12.11 6.18
CA VAL A 96 6.81 -12.33 4.99
C VAL A 96 6.40 -10.97 4.46
N PHE A 97 6.71 -10.72 3.20
CA PHE A 97 6.24 -9.55 2.48
C PHE A 97 5.03 -9.93 1.64
N GLY A 98 4.17 -8.97 1.32
CA GLY A 98 3.03 -9.28 0.47
C GLY A 98 2.36 -8.08 -0.16
N MET A 99 1.46 -8.38 -1.08
CA MET A 99 0.56 -7.42 -1.70
C MET A 99 -0.86 -8.00 -1.70
N VAL A 100 -1.85 -7.14 -1.48
CA VAL A 100 -3.27 -7.50 -1.50
C VAL A 100 -3.97 -6.59 -2.49
N GLY A 101 -4.54 -7.17 -3.55
CA GLY A 101 -5.32 -6.44 -4.55
C GLY A 101 -6.65 -5.94 -3.97
N PHE A 102 -7.19 -4.85 -4.52
CA PHE A 102 -8.45 -4.25 -4.05
C PHE A 102 -9.61 -5.25 -4.04
N ASN A 103 -9.70 -6.09 -5.08
CA ASN A 103 -10.77 -7.08 -5.23
C ASN A 103 -10.78 -8.15 -4.13
N TYR A 104 -9.72 -8.27 -3.31
CA TYR A 104 -9.74 -9.15 -2.14
C TYR A 104 -10.95 -8.83 -1.25
N ALA A 105 -11.25 -7.53 -1.11
CA ALA A 105 -12.37 -7.04 -0.33
C ALA A 105 -13.74 -7.50 -0.83
N ALA A 106 -13.93 -7.53 -2.15
CA ALA A 106 -15.16 -8.00 -2.77
C ALA A 106 -15.29 -9.53 -2.60
N CYS A 107 -14.19 -10.26 -2.81
CA CYS A 107 -14.14 -11.71 -2.65
C CYS A 107 -14.51 -12.17 -1.24
N ILE A 108 -13.89 -11.62 -0.19
CA ILE A 108 -14.18 -12.02 1.20
C ILE A 108 -15.59 -11.63 1.67
N ARG A 109 -16.28 -10.75 0.95
CA ARG A 109 -17.66 -10.31 1.22
C ARG A 109 -18.70 -10.95 0.30
N GLY A 110 -18.28 -11.85 -0.60
CA GLY A 110 -19.19 -12.49 -1.56
C GLY A 110 -19.84 -11.52 -2.55
N ILE A 111 -19.21 -10.38 -2.81
CA ILE A 111 -19.66 -9.41 -3.81
C ILE A 111 -19.12 -9.88 -5.16
N ALA A 112 -19.97 -9.95 -6.20
CA ALA A 112 -19.49 -10.27 -7.55
C ALA A 112 -18.60 -9.12 -8.08
N PHE A 113 -17.45 -9.46 -8.64
CA PHE A 113 -16.49 -8.50 -9.20
C PHE A 113 -15.91 -9.02 -10.52
N PRO A 114 -15.61 -8.14 -11.49
CA PRO A 114 -14.75 -8.50 -12.61
C PRO A 114 -13.32 -8.73 -12.10
N ALA A 115 -12.76 -9.90 -12.41
CA ALA A 115 -11.36 -10.19 -12.10
C ALA A 115 -10.44 -9.22 -12.85
N GLY A 116 -9.39 -8.77 -12.18
CA GLY A 116 -8.28 -8.05 -12.81
C GLY A 116 -7.20 -9.01 -13.29
N GLU A 117 -6.01 -8.48 -13.54
CA GLU A 117 -4.83 -9.26 -13.95
C GLU A 117 -3.90 -9.57 -12.76
N TRP A 118 -4.01 -8.81 -11.66
CA TRP A 118 -3.16 -8.95 -10.49
C TRP A 118 -3.80 -9.90 -9.45
N PRO A 119 -2.99 -10.62 -8.66
CA PRO A 119 -3.52 -11.54 -7.66
C PRO A 119 -4.33 -10.82 -6.58
N LEU A 120 -5.33 -11.51 -6.00
CA LEU A 120 -6.06 -10.99 -4.85
C LEU A 120 -5.14 -10.85 -3.63
N LEU A 121 -4.22 -11.79 -3.45
CA LEU A 121 -3.23 -11.83 -2.40
C LEU A 121 -1.97 -12.48 -2.95
N SER A 122 -0.81 -11.90 -2.68
CA SER A 122 0.47 -12.58 -2.81
C SER A 122 1.28 -12.38 -1.54
N LEU A 123 1.82 -13.48 -1.00
CA LEU A 123 2.75 -13.50 0.11
C LEU A 123 4.06 -14.13 -0.36
N LEU A 124 5.18 -13.55 0.03
CA LEU A 124 6.51 -13.98 -0.33
C LEU A 124 7.41 -14.04 0.90
N VAL A 125 8.06 -15.18 1.06
CA VAL A 125 9.17 -15.39 1.97
C VAL A 125 10.46 -15.18 1.15
N PRO A 126 11.25 -14.15 1.45
CA PRO A 126 12.43 -13.85 0.65
C PRO A 126 13.53 -14.88 0.90
N ARG A 127 14.41 -15.03 -0.08
CA ARG A 127 15.62 -15.85 0.07
C ARG A 127 16.64 -15.14 0.96
N ASP A 128 16.87 -13.87 0.68
CA ASP A 128 17.81 -13.00 1.39
C ASP A 128 17.06 -11.83 2.03
N GLU A 129 17.41 -11.45 3.26
CA GLU A 129 16.83 -10.30 3.96
C GLU A 129 17.92 -9.31 4.33
N LEU A 130 17.61 -8.03 4.19
CA LEU A 130 18.46 -6.95 4.64
C LEU A 130 17.64 -5.96 5.47
N VAL A 131 18.14 -5.61 6.64
CA VAL A 131 17.53 -4.60 7.53
C VAL A 131 18.51 -3.46 7.70
N PHE A 132 18.11 -2.28 7.28
CA PHE A 132 18.87 -1.05 7.42
C PHE A 132 18.32 -0.28 8.61
N ASP A 133 19.13 -0.04 9.62
CA ASP A 133 18.73 0.67 10.84
C ASP A 133 19.86 1.57 11.34
N ALA A 134 19.58 2.86 11.47
CA ALA A 134 20.44 3.86 12.13
C ALA A 134 21.95 3.82 11.77
N GLY A 135 22.32 3.49 10.53
CA GLY A 135 23.71 3.45 10.09
C GLY A 135 24.35 2.05 10.05
N GLU A 136 23.59 1.03 10.42
CA GLU A 136 23.96 -0.39 10.32
C GLU A 136 23.07 -1.10 9.30
N VAL A 137 23.62 -2.09 8.62
CA VAL A 137 22.86 -3.04 7.80
C VAL A 137 23.11 -4.45 8.32
N THR A 138 22.03 -5.15 8.64
CA THR A 138 22.06 -6.59 8.95
C THR A 138 21.62 -7.36 7.71
N ILE A 139 22.49 -8.23 7.21
CA ILE A 139 22.24 -9.15 6.10
C ILE A 139 21.98 -10.54 6.67
N LEU A 140 20.86 -11.14 6.29
CA LEU A 140 20.53 -12.54 6.56
C LEU A 140 20.44 -13.29 5.23
N ALA A 141 21.20 -14.37 5.07
CA ALA A 141 21.24 -15.16 3.85
C ALA A 141 21.45 -16.65 4.13
N GLN A 142 21.33 -17.50 3.10
CA GLN A 142 21.51 -18.96 3.27
C GLN A 142 22.96 -19.38 3.54
N SER A 143 23.96 -18.53 3.25
CA SER A 143 25.38 -18.84 3.43
C SER A 143 26.25 -17.60 3.62
N ASP A 144 27.45 -17.81 4.17
CA ASP A 144 28.48 -16.77 4.32
C ASP A 144 28.86 -16.13 3.00
N ASP A 145 29.02 -16.93 1.93
CA ASP A 145 29.36 -16.44 0.59
C ASP A 145 28.29 -15.49 0.04
N GLN A 146 27.01 -15.81 0.30
CA GLN A 146 25.89 -14.97 -0.11
C GLN A 146 25.85 -13.66 0.69
N CYS A 147 26.08 -13.72 2.01
CA CYS A 147 26.23 -12.52 2.83
C CYS A 147 27.38 -11.62 2.33
N GLN A 148 28.55 -12.19 2.03
CA GLN A 148 29.71 -11.46 1.53
C GLN A 148 29.47 -10.89 0.12
N ARG A 149 28.67 -11.56 -0.72
CA ARG A 149 28.25 -11.04 -2.03
C ARG A 149 27.38 -9.80 -1.85
N LEU A 150 26.34 -9.87 -1.03
CA LEU A 150 25.43 -8.75 -0.76
C LEU A 150 26.16 -7.58 -0.09
N ALA A 151 27.08 -7.84 0.84
CA ALA A 151 27.90 -6.81 1.48
C ALA A 151 28.77 -6.05 0.47
N ARG A 152 29.36 -6.75 -0.53
CA ARG A 152 30.10 -6.09 -1.62
C ARG A 152 29.21 -5.21 -2.48
N GLN A 153 27.99 -5.68 -2.81
CA GLN A 153 27.02 -4.88 -3.58
C GLN A 153 26.60 -3.60 -2.86
N LEU A 154 26.45 -3.65 -1.52
CA LEU A 154 26.14 -2.49 -0.69
C LEU A 154 27.30 -1.50 -0.54
N GLN A 155 28.54 -1.93 -0.77
CA GLN A 155 29.72 -1.05 -0.78
C GLN A 155 29.91 -0.40 -2.16
N ASP A 156 29.64 -1.14 -3.24
CA ASP A 156 29.71 -0.67 -4.62
C ASP A 156 28.43 0.06 -5.05
N ILE A 157 28.11 1.15 -4.36
CA ILE A 157 26.92 1.95 -4.62
C ILE A 157 27.12 2.70 -5.93
N THR A 158 26.37 2.27 -6.95
CA THR A 158 26.29 2.98 -8.23
C THR A 158 25.68 4.37 -8.03
N PRO A 159 26.09 5.39 -8.82
CA PRO A 159 25.51 6.73 -8.74
C PRO A 159 23.98 6.73 -8.78
N ALA A 160 23.39 7.71 -8.09
CA ALA A 160 21.94 7.90 -8.08
C ALA A 160 21.41 7.94 -9.51
N PRO A 161 20.24 7.31 -9.76
CA PRO A 161 19.76 7.14 -11.12
C PRO A 161 19.46 8.48 -11.78
N ALA A 162 20.19 8.75 -12.87
CA ALA A 162 19.93 9.84 -13.78
C ALA A 162 19.03 9.30 -14.91
N GLY A 163 17.75 9.65 -14.89
CA GLY A 163 16.82 9.39 -15.98
C GLY A 163 15.97 10.63 -16.25
N SER A 164 15.40 10.70 -17.45
CA SER A 164 14.46 11.77 -17.78
C SER A 164 13.17 11.59 -16.99
N ALA A 165 12.71 12.67 -16.36
CA ALA A 165 11.40 12.70 -15.73
C ALA A 165 10.32 12.48 -16.81
N LEU A 166 9.38 11.57 -16.55
CA LEU A 166 8.24 11.34 -17.42
C LEU A 166 7.17 12.39 -17.14
N LEU A 167 6.84 13.20 -18.14
CA LEU A 167 5.73 14.15 -18.04
C LEU A 167 4.40 13.41 -18.27
N ALA A 168 3.51 13.48 -17.30
CA ALA A 168 2.15 12.97 -17.40
C ALA A 168 1.13 14.12 -17.40
N ASP A 169 0.19 14.11 -18.34
CA ASP A 169 -0.96 15.02 -18.31
C ASP A 169 -1.93 14.58 -17.20
N LEU A 170 -1.86 15.26 -16.06
CA LEU A 170 -2.71 14.96 -14.91
C LEU A 170 -4.18 15.27 -15.15
N THR A 171 -4.53 16.02 -16.20
CA THR A 171 -5.93 16.35 -16.51
C THR A 171 -6.59 15.36 -17.47
N ALA A 172 -5.82 14.40 -18.00
CA ALA A 172 -6.31 13.37 -18.89
C ALA A 172 -7.48 12.58 -18.28
N GLN A 173 -8.46 12.23 -19.13
CA GLN A 173 -9.72 11.56 -18.75
C GLN A 173 -10.58 12.33 -17.72
N GLY A 174 -10.30 13.61 -17.47
CA GLY A 174 -11.02 14.40 -16.46
C GLY A 174 -12.52 14.55 -16.72
N LYS A 175 -12.97 14.47 -17.97
CA LYS A 175 -14.42 14.50 -18.30
C LYS A 175 -15.13 13.22 -17.87
N ASP A 176 -14.53 12.06 -18.14
CA ASP A 176 -15.10 10.76 -17.78
C ASP A 176 -15.15 10.62 -16.26
N TYR A 177 -14.08 11.03 -15.57
CA TYR A 177 -14.06 11.06 -14.10
C TYR A 177 -15.16 11.96 -13.51
N GLN A 178 -15.34 13.17 -14.04
CA GLN A 178 -16.42 14.06 -13.57
C GLN A 178 -17.80 13.43 -13.77
N GLN A 179 -18.04 12.69 -14.86
CA GLN A 179 -19.29 11.96 -15.06
C GLN A 179 -19.47 10.83 -14.05
N GLN A 180 -18.41 10.09 -13.71
CA GLN A 180 -18.45 9.08 -12.64
C GLN A 180 -18.79 9.70 -11.29
N VAL A 181 -18.20 10.85 -10.95
CA VAL A 181 -18.52 11.59 -9.72
C VAL A 181 -19.97 12.07 -9.72
N THR A 182 -20.49 12.60 -10.84
CA THR A 182 -21.90 12.99 -10.95
C THR A 182 -22.84 11.81 -10.72
N ARG A 183 -22.55 10.65 -11.30
CA ARG A 183 -23.35 9.42 -11.04
C ARG A 183 -23.28 9.00 -9.58
N ALA A 184 -22.11 9.06 -8.95
CA ALA A 184 -21.97 8.77 -7.54
C ALA A 184 -22.81 9.72 -6.66
N LEU A 185 -22.87 11.01 -7.01
CA LEU A 185 -23.72 12.00 -6.34
C LEU A 185 -25.22 11.69 -6.50
N GLU A 186 -25.64 11.23 -7.67
CA GLU A 186 -27.02 10.79 -7.92
C GLU A 186 -27.38 9.58 -7.03
N GLU A 187 -26.50 8.58 -6.94
CA GLU A 187 -26.67 7.40 -6.07
C GLU A 187 -26.71 7.79 -4.57
N ILE A 188 -25.85 8.73 -4.15
CA ILE A 188 -25.87 9.27 -2.77
C ILE A 188 -27.18 10.01 -2.48
N ALA A 189 -27.66 10.84 -3.42
CA ALA A 189 -28.92 11.55 -3.27
C ALA A 189 -30.14 10.61 -3.19
N ALA A 190 -30.05 9.45 -3.84
CA ALA A 190 -31.04 8.36 -3.74
C ALA A 190 -30.94 7.57 -2.42
N GLY A 191 -29.90 7.78 -1.61
CA GLY A 191 -29.71 7.14 -0.31
C GLY A 191 -29.04 5.76 -0.37
N GLU A 192 -28.40 5.40 -1.49
CA GLU A 192 -27.75 4.10 -1.68
C GLU A 192 -26.54 3.90 -0.76
N TYR A 193 -25.79 4.98 -0.52
CA TYR A 193 -24.67 5.05 0.41
C TYR A 193 -24.36 6.52 0.76
N THR A 194 -23.54 6.75 1.78
CA THR A 194 -23.18 8.10 2.27
C THR A 194 -21.88 8.62 1.67
N LYS A 195 -20.92 7.71 1.40
CA LYS A 195 -19.60 8.03 0.86
C LYS A 195 -19.14 6.93 -0.09
N VAL A 196 -18.49 7.31 -1.18
CA VAL A 196 -17.75 6.39 -2.06
C VAL A 196 -16.48 7.06 -2.57
N ILE A 197 -15.38 6.32 -2.69
CA ILE A 197 -14.17 6.81 -3.33
C ILE A 197 -14.22 6.41 -4.79
N VAL A 198 -14.31 7.39 -5.68
CA VAL A 198 -14.19 7.20 -7.12
C VAL A 198 -12.77 7.54 -7.54
N SER A 199 -12.18 6.74 -8.42
CA SER A 199 -10.80 6.91 -8.89
C SER A 199 -10.67 6.87 -10.40
N ARG A 200 -9.55 7.39 -10.90
CA ARG A 200 -9.16 7.37 -12.31
C ARG A 200 -7.70 6.97 -12.47
N ALA A 201 -7.44 6.13 -13.46
CA ALA A 201 -6.10 5.66 -13.81
C ALA A 201 -5.55 6.46 -15.00
N LEU A 202 -4.30 6.90 -14.91
CA LEU A 202 -3.57 7.52 -16.02
C LEU A 202 -2.53 6.55 -16.54
N THR A 203 -2.81 5.96 -17.70
CA THR A 203 -1.83 5.13 -18.42
C THR A 203 -0.68 6.00 -18.89
N LEU A 204 0.53 5.53 -18.61
CA LEU A 204 1.77 6.19 -18.98
C LEU A 204 2.20 5.73 -20.38
N ALA A 205 2.75 6.65 -21.17
CA ALA A 205 3.20 6.36 -22.53
C ALA A 205 4.46 5.47 -22.57
N GLU A 206 5.22 5.44 -21.48
CA GLU A 206 6.49 4.73 -21.36
C GLU A 206 6.52 3.87 -20.10
N ARG A 207 7.42 2.88 -20.10
CA ARG A 207 7.74 2.12 -18.89
C ARG A 207 8.61 2.93 -17.95
N ILE A 208 8.43 2.70 -16.65
CA ILE A 208 9.12 3.44 -15.59
C ILE A 208 10.18 2.60 -14.90
N ASP A 209 11.30 3.25 -14.58
CA ASP A 209 12.34 2.70 -13.73
C ASP A 209 11.88 2.78 -12.27
N MET A 210 11.39 1.66 -11.74
CA MET A 210 10.79 1.59 -10.41
C MET A 210 11.77 2.00 -9.29
N PRO A 211 13.03 1.51 -9.25
CA PRO A 211 14.01 1.96 -8.26
C PRO A 211 14.35 3.45 -8.33
N ALA A 212 14.48 4.02 -9.54
CA ALA A 212 14.73 5.45 -9.69
C ALA A 212 13.53 6.31 -9.28
N THR A 213 12.33 5.85 -9.60
CA THR A 213 11.09 6.51 -9.19
C THR A 213 10.94 6.53 -7.67
N LEU A 214 11.29 5.41 -6.99
CA LEU A 214 11.37 5.38 -5.51
C LEU A 214 12.36 6.43 -4.99
N TRP A 215 13.59 6.44 -5.53
CA TRP A 215 14.65 7.38 -5.14
C TRP A 215 14.17 8.83 -5.20
N CYS A 216 13.72 9.26 -6.39
CA CYS A 216 13.27 10.62 -6.64
C CYS A 216 12.03 11.00 -5.79
N GLY A 217 11.04 10.12 -5.74
CA GLY A 217 9.79 10.40 -5.06
C GLY A 217 9.92 10.39 -3.54
N ARG A 218 10.71 9.48 -2.96
CA ARG A 218 10.85 9.38 -1.50
C ARG A 218 11.49 10.63 -0.89
N MET A 219 12.44 11.25 -1.59
CA MET A 219 13.08 12.49 -1.14
C MET A 219 12.11 13.68 -1.08
N SER A 220 11.00 13.61 -1.80
CA SER A 220 10.00 14.69 -1.88
C SER A 220 8.69 14.35 -1.16
N ASN A 221 8.62 13.20 -0.47
CA ASN A 221 7.43 12.72 0.22
C ASN A 221 7.74 12.36 1.68
N THR A 222 6.73 12.50 2.53
CA THR A 222 6.74 12.14 3.95
C THR A 222 5.66 11.09 4.27
N PRO A 223 5.75 9.87 3.68
CA PRO A 223 4.70 8.87 3.82
C PRO A 223 4.67 8.23 5.21
N ALA A 224 3.56 7.55 5.53
CA ALA A 224 3.52 6.64 6.66
C ALA A 224 4.43 5.42 6.41
N ARG A 225 4.41 4.89 5.18
CA ARG A 225 5.28 3.81 4.71
C ARG A 225 5.64 4.03 3.24
N SER A 226 6.85 3.68 2.86
CA SER A 226 7.23 3.56 1.45
C SER A 226 7.43 2.12 1.05
N PHE A 227 7.21 1.84 -0.23
CA PHE A 227 7.46 0.52 -0.77
C PHE A 227 7.95 0.54 -2.21
N LEU A 228 8.64 -0.52 -2.58
CA LEU A 228 9.04 -0.85 -3.93
C LEU A 228 9.04 -2.38 -4.04
N LEU A 229 8.33 -2.93 -5.03
CA LEU A 229 8.25 -4.38 -5.22
C LEU A 229 8.32 -4.76 -6.69
N GLN A 230 8.81 -5.97 -6.92
CA GLN A 230 8.63 -6.73 -8.15
C GLN A 230 8.39 -8.19 -7.76
N GLN A 231 7.27 -8.76 -8.20
CA GLN A 231 7.01 -10.19 -8.10
C GLN A 231 6.47 -10.70 -9.45
N GLY A 232 7.27 -11.50 -10.13
CA GLY A 232 6.97 -11.93 -11.50
C GLY A 232 6.80 -10.73 -12.44
N ALA A 233 5.63 -10.61 -13.06
CA ALA A 233 5.32 -9.51 -13.97
C ALA A 233 4.85 -8.23 -13.27
N TYR A 234 4.55 -8.27 -11.97
CA TYR A 234 3.90 -7.19 -11.23
C TYR A 234 4.93 -6.34 -10.51
N ALA A 235 4.96 -5.03 -10.78
CA ALA A 235 5.85 -4.10 -10.13
C ALA A 235 5.11 -2.85 -9.67
N ALA A 236 5.44 -2.37 -8.48
CA ALA A 236 4.87 -1.15 -7.93
C ALA A 236 5.87 -0.41 -7.03
N THR A 237 5.78 0.91 -7.03
CA THR A 237 6.48 1.75 -6.04
C THR A 237 5.55 2.85 -5.55
N GLY A 238 5.63 3.19 -4.27
CA GLY A 238 4.69 4.14 -3.69
C GLY A 238 5.05 4.70 -2.33
N PHE A 239 4.28 5.73 -1.96
CA PHE A 239 4.43 6.55 -0.77
C PHE A 239 3.11 6.53 -0.01
N SER A 240 2.85 5.44 0.72
CA SER A 240 1.58 5.20 1.41
C SER A 240 1.30 6.30 2.44
N PRO A 241 0.14 6.99 2.37
CA PRO A 241 -0.19 8.04 3.32
C PRO A 241 -0.73 7.50 4.66
N GLU A 242 -1.23 6.26 4.69
CA GLU A 242 -2.08 5.72 5.76
C GLU A 242 -1.84 4.21 5.97
N MET A 243 -1.91 3.78 7.23
CA MET A 243 -1.96 2.37 7.60
C MET A 243 -3.41 1.87 7.63
N VAL A 244 -3.72 0.86 6.83
CA VAL A 244 -5.03 0.17 6.90
C VAL A 244 -5.17 -0.48 8.27
N VAL A 245 -4.15 -1.25 8.65
CA VAL A 245 -4.06 -1.89 9.95
C VAL A 245 -2.59 -2.11 10.33
N THR A 246 -2.30 -1.88 11.60
CA THR A 246 -1.14 -2.47 12.28
C THR A 246 -1.64 -3.33 13.43
N VAL A 247 -1.02 -4.50 13.63
CA VAL A 247 -1.23 -5.33 14.80
C VAL A 247 0.11 -5.59 15.45
N GLU A 248 0.26 -5.11 16.67
CA GLU A 248 1.41 -5.38 17.52
C GLU A 248 0.92 -6.13 18.76
N GLN A 249 1.35 -7.38 18.89
CA GLN A 249 0.81 -8.33 19.87
C GLN A 249 -0.70 -8.47 19.71
N ASP A 250 -1.50 -7.98 20.66
CA ASP A 250 -2.96 -8.00 20.62
C ASP A 250 -3.56 -6.61 20.35
N ILE A 251 -2.73 -5.59 20.11
CA ILE A 251 -3.20 -4.22 19.85
C ILE A 251 -3.34 -4.02 18.36
N VAL A 252 -4.57 -3.83 17.90
CA VAL A 252 -4.90 -3.46 16.53
C VAL A 252 -5.06 -1.95 16.44
N THR A 253 -4.48 -1.35 15.41
CA THR A 253 -4.58 0.09 15.14
C THR A 253 -4.93 0.32 13.67
N SER A 254 -5.83 1.25 13.40
CA SER A 254 -6.14 1.76 12.06
C SER A 254 -5.98 3.28 12.06
N GLU A 255 -5.51 3.86 10.95
CA GLU A 255 -5.14 5.28 10.89
C GLU A 255 -5.88 6.04 9.76
N PRO A 256 -7.21 6.20 9.83
CA PRO A 256 -7.97 6.87 8.78
C PRO A 256 -7.50 8.31 8.53
N LEU A 257 -7.14 8.61 7.28
CA LEU A 257 -6.87 9.96 6.78
C LEU A 257 -7.96 10.39 5.78
N ALA A 258 -8.74 11.41 6.13
CA ALA A 258 -9.79 11.95 5.28
C ALA A 258 -9.85 13.48 5.40
N GLY A 259 -10.26 14.11 4.31
CA GLY A 259 -10.13 15.54 4.13
C GLY A 259 -8.73 15.95 3.64
N THR A 260 -8.67 16.88 2.68
CA THR A 260 -7.44 17.17 1.94
C THR A 260 -7.31 18.66 1.59
N ARG A 261 -6.10 19.20 1.79
CA ARG A 261 -5.64 20.44 1.16
C ARG A 261 -4.22 20.27 0.62
N ALA A 262 -3.87 21.06 -0.39
CA ALA A 262 -2.54 21.02 -1.00
C ALA A 262 -1.45 21.57 -0.05
N LEU A 263 -0.23 21.06 -0.23
CA LEU A 263 1.00 21.70 0.22
C LEU A 263 1.70 22.28 -1.02
N SER A 264 1.82 23.61 -1.09
CA SER A 264 2.43 24.33 -2.21
C SER A 264 3.94 24.53 -2.03
N GLY A 265 4.45 24.34 -0.81
CA GLY A 265 5.84 24.61 -0.43
C GLY A 265 6.07 26.06 0.02
N SER A 266 5.03 26.90 0.00
CA SER A 266 5.04 28.24 0.59
C SER A 266 4.50 28.19 2.01
N ALA A 267 5.34 28.51 3.00
CA ALA A 267 4.96 28.43 4.41
C ALA A 267 3.69 29.24 4.76
N SER A 268 3.45 30.38 4.09
CA SER A 268 2.25 31.19 4.33
C SER A 268 0.99 30.59 3.73
N GLU A 269 1.08 30.05 2.51
CA GLU A 269 -0.04 29.41 1.83
C GLU A 269 -0.37 28.07 2.48
N ASP A 270 0.65 27.29 2.87
CA ASP A 270 0.48 26.01 3.56
C ASP A 270 -0.17 26.19 4.93
N ALA A 271 0.17 27.28 5.65
CA ALA A 271 -0.48 27.65 6.91
C ALA A 271 -1.94 28.09 6.71
N TYR A 272 -2.24 28.83 5.64
CA TYR A 272 -3.62 29.18 5.29
C TYR A 272 -4.44 27.93 4.94
N ASN A 273 -3.93 27.09 4.04
CA ASN A 273 -4.54 25.82 3.63
C ASN A 273 -4.76 24.89 4.83
N ARG A 274 -3.84 24.88 5.80
CA ARG A 274 -3.98 24.14 7.05
C ARG A 274 -5.11 24.66 7.92
N ALA A 275 -5.18 25.98 8.13
CA ALA A 275 -6.25 26.60 8.90
C ALA A 275 -7.62 26.37 8.24
N GLU A 276 -7.68 26.43 6.91
CA GLU A 276 -8.88 26.09 6.14
C GLU A 276 -9.26 24.62 6.33
N LEU A 277 -8.32 23.67 6.16
CA LEU A 277 -8.57 22.24 6.37
C LEU A 277 -9.14 21.93 7.76
N GLN A 278 -8.62 22.60 8.80
CA GLN A 278 -9.05 22.40 10.19
C GLN A 278 -10.39 23.06 10.54
N SER A 279 -10.91 23.94 9.69
CA SER A 279 -12.17 24.68 9.92
C SER A 279 -13.25 24.42 8.87
N ASP A 280 -12.91 23.78 7.76
CA ASP A 280 -13.85 23.41 6.70
C ASP A 280 -14.81 22.31 7.17
N SER A 281 -16.10 22.64 7.20
CA SER A 281 -17.15 21.73 7.66
C SER A 281 -17.29 20.46 6.81
N LYS A 282 -17.03 20.51 5.49
CA LYS A 282 -17.07 19.35 4.60
C LYS A 282 -15.97 18.37 5.00
N GLU A 283 -14.74 18.87 5.11
CA GLU A 283 -13.56 18.05 5.43
C GLU A 283 -13.68 17.43 6.82
N ILE A 284 -14.12 18.21 7.82
CA ILE A 284 -14.37 17.72 9.18
C ILE A 284 -15.44 16.63 9.19
N VAL A 285 -16.58 16.84 8.49
CA VAL A 285 -17.64 15.83 8.43
C VAL A 285 -17.13 14.56 7.76
N GLU A 286 -16.44 14.67 6.63
CA GLU A 286 -15.85 13.52 5.93
C GLU A 286 -14.89 12.73 6.82
N HIS A 287 -14.07 13.43 7.59
CA HIS A 287 -13.14 12.83 8.54
C HIS A 287 -13.86 12.10 9.67
N VAL A 288 -14.78 12.78 10.36
CA VAL A 288 -15.50 12.21 11.51
C VAL A 288 -16.34 10.99 11.13
N ILE A 289 -17.01 10.99 9.97
CA ILE A 289 -17.77 9.80 9.55
C ILE A 289 -16.83 8.61 9.26
N SER A 290 -15.63 8.87 8.74
CA SER A 290 -14.63 7.84 8.46
C SER A 290 -14.08 7.24 9.76
N VAL A 291 -13.77 8.08 10.76
CA VAL A 291 -13.35 7.64 12.10
C VAL A 291 -14.45 6.82 12.79
N LYS A 292 -15.71 7.26 12.73
CA LYS A 292 -16.83 6.51 13.33
C LYS A 292 -17.01 5.14 12.69
N ALA A 293 -16.85 5.03 11.37
CA ALA A 293 -16.91 3.74 10.69
C ALA A 293 -15.74 2.83 11.11
N ALA A 294 -14.53 3.37 11.27
CA ALA A 294 -13.37 2.61 11.75
C ALA A 294 -13.55 2.10 13.20
N ILE A 295 -14.14 2.92 14.08
CA ILE A 295 -14.53 2.51 15.44
C ILE A 295 -15.51 1.33 15.36
N GLY A 296 -16.58 1.46 14.60
CA GLY A 296 -17.59 0.41 14.46
C GLY A 296 -17.01 -0.89 13.90
N GLU A 297 -16.06 -0.83 12.98
CA GLU A 297 -15.34 -2.00 12.47
C GLU A 297 -14.50 -2.67 13.55
N LEU A 298 -13.70 -1.91 14.30
CA LEU A 298 -12.88 -2.43 15.40
C LEU A 298 -13.72 -3.04 16.53
N GLU A 299 -14.87 -2.45 16.85
CA GLU A 299 -15.79 -2.96 17.88
C GLU A 299 -16.30 -4.37 17.58
N THR A 300 -16.33 -4.81 16.32
CA THR A 300 -16.73 -6.18 15.95
C THR A 300 -15.70 -7.25 16.30
N LEU A 301 -14.45 -6.85 16.56
CA LEU A 301 -13.28 -7.72 16.69
C LEU A 301 -12.60 -7.61 18.06
N CYS A 302 -12.73 -6.44 18.67
CA CYS A 302 -12.00 -6.08 19.87
C CYS A 302 -12.75 -6.49 21.14
N VAL A 303 -12.01 -6.58 22.24
CA VAL A 303 -12.58 -6.69 23.58
C VAL A 303 -13.51 -5.49 23.80
N ARG A 304 -14.69 -5.75 24.36
CA ARG A 304 -15.67 -4.72 24.70
C ARG A 304 -15.00 -3.57 25.48
N ASP A 305 -15.34 -2.34 25.12
CA ASP A 305 -14.85 -1.10 25.74
C ASP A 305 -13.32 -0.89 25.64
N SER A 306 -12.61 -1.65 24.78
CA SER A 306 -11.17 -1.44 24.53
C SER A 306 -10.86 -0.53 23.34
N VAL A 307 -11.85 -0.23 22.50
CA VAL A 307 -11.67 0.63 21.31
C VAL A 307 -11.59 2.08 21.74
N THR A 308 -10.54 2.78 21.33
CA THR A 308 -10.29 4.19 21.67
C THR A 308 -9.69 4.94 20.49
N VAL A 309 -10.00 6.23 20.40
CA VAL A 309 -9.30 7.16 19.48
C VAL A 309 -8.15 7.79 20.26
N THR A 310 -6.91 7.41 19.95
CA THR A 310 -5.70 7.88 20.67
C THR A 310 -5.17 9.20 20.12
N ASP A 311 -5.50 9.53 18.88
CA ASP A 311 -5.23 10.81 18.23
C ASP A 311 -6.44 11.19 17.38
N LEU A 312 -7.00 12.38 17.58
CA LEU A 312 -8.23 12.82 16.94
C LEU A 312 -7.99 14.06 16.07
N MET A 313 -8.21 13.88 14.78
CA MET A 313 -8.29 14.92 13.74
C MET A 313 -7.05 15.85 13.69
N SER A 314 -5.86 15.29 13.91
CA SER A 314 -4.59 16.01 13.77
C SER A 314 -4.20 16.15 12.29
N VAL A 315 -3.44 17.19 11.95
CA VAL A 315 -3.00 17.39 10.57
C VAL A 315 -1.78 16.52 10.27
N ARG A 316 -1.84 15.75 9.19
CA ARG A 316 -0.78 14.86 8.70
C ARG A 316 -0.27 15.33 7.34
N GLU A 317 0.97 15.81 7.28
CA GLU A 317 1.63 16.18 6.02
C GLU A 317 2.06 14.93 5.26
N ARG A 318 1.75 14.86 3.96
CA ARG A 318 2.03 13.73 3.06
C ARG A 318 2.43 14.24 1.68
N GLY A 319 3.72 14.59 1.52
CA GLY A 319 4.25 15.05 0.23
C GLY A 319 3.55 16.31 -0.28
N SER A 320 2.82 16.21 -1.39
CA SER A 320 2.12 17.36 -2.02
C SER A 320 0.82 17.78 -1.34
N VAL A 321 0.40 17.11 -0.26
CA VAL A 321 -0.88 17.39 0.42
C VAL A 321 -0.77 17.21 1.94
N GLN A 322 -1.76 17.74 2.65
CA GLN A 322 -1.98 17.52 4.08
C GLN A 322 -3.42 17.04 4.32
N HIS A 323 -3.58 16.17 5.32
CA HIS A 323 -4.84 15.49 5.65
C HIS A 323 -5.23 15.70 7.11
N LEU A 324 -6.53 15.60 7.42
CA LEU A 324 -6.93 15.28 8.79
C LEU A 324 -6.73 13.78 8.99
N GLY A 325 -6.09 13.42 10.10
CA GLY A 325 -5.77 12.03 10.45
C GLY A 325 -6.26 11.69 11.86
N SER A 326 -6.57 10.42 12.10
CA SER A 326 -6.85 9.92 13.45
C SER A 326 -6.31 8.52 13.62
N GLN A 327 -6.02 8.17 14.86
CA GLN A 327 -5.57 6.84 15.22
C GLN A 327 -6.63 6.17 16.09
N VAL A 328 -7.18 5.06 15.61
CA VAL A 328 -8.16 4.25 16.34
C VAL A 328 -7.52 2.93 16.70
N CYS A 329 -7.44 2.64 18.00
CA CYS A 329 -6.83 1.45 18.55
C CYS A 329 -7.87 0.58 19.26
N GLY A 330 -7.62 -0.72 19.35
CA GLY A 330 -8.38 -1.64 20.19
C GLY A 330 -7.55 -2.86 20.57
N LYS A 331 -8.00 -3.61 21.57
CA LYS A 331 -7.39 -4.90 21.92
C LYS A 331 -8.19 -6.01 21.27
N LEU A 332 -7.55 -6.85 20.45
CA LEU A 332 -8.19 -8.00 19.82
C LEU A 332 -8.83 -8.93 20.87
N ALA A 333 -10.04 -9.39 20.57
CA ALA A 333 -10.72 -10.37 21.42
C ALA A 333 -10.02 -11.74 21.37
N SER A 334 -10.22 -12.56 22.40
CA SER A 334 -9.67 -13.91 22.43
C SER A 334 -10.14 -14.73 21.22
N GLY A 335 -9.20 -15.41 20.56
CA GLY A 335 -9.47 -16.21 19.35
C GLY A 335 -9.51 -15.40 18.05
N ARG A 336 -9.27 -14.07 18.10
CA ARG A 336 -9.06 -13.24 16.91
C ARG A 336 -7.57 -13.05 16.65
N ASP A 337 -7.21 -12.90 15.39
CA ASP A 337 -5.84 -12.58 14.97
C ASP A 337 -5.78 -11.40 14.00
N ALA A 338 -4.58 -11.09 13.52
CA ALA A 338 -4.33 -9.98 12.61
C ALA A 338 -5.01 -10.14 11.24
N TRP A 339 -5.27 -11.38 10.79
CA TRP A 339 -6.01 -11.61 9.54
C TRP A 339 -7.50 -11.34 9.71
N ASP A 340 -8.07 -11.64 10.89
CA ASP A 340 -9.46 -11.23 11.19
C ASP A 340 -9.57 -9.70 11.22
N ALA A 341 -8.57 -9.03 11.79
CA ALA A 341 -8.51 -7.57 11.80
C ALA A 341 -8.39 -7.00 10.39
N PHE A 342 -7.49 -7.56 9.58
CA PHE A 342 -7.32 -7.16 8.19
C PHE A 342 -8.60 -7.37 7.37
N ASP A 343 -9.26 -8.53 7.45
CA ASP A 343 -10.46 -8.82 6.65
C ASP A 343 -11.61 -7.82 6.93
N VAL A 344 -11.75 -7.36 8.18
CA VAL A 344 -12.77 -6.38 8.55
C VAL A 344 -12.39 -4.96 8.15
N LEU A 345 -11.16 -4.53 8.47
CA LEU A 345 -10.68 -3.18 8.18
C LEU A 345 -10.40 -2.95 6.69
N PHE A 346 -10.08 -4.00 5.93
CA PHE A 346 -9.76 -3.92 4.51
C PHE A 346 -11.02 -3.96 3.61
N PRO A 347 -11.10 -3.11 2.58
CA PRO A 347 -10.18 -2.02 2.28
C PRO A 347 -10.47 -0.84 3.21
N ALA A 348 -9.50 0.06 3.35
CA ALA A 348 -9.67 1.25 4.18
C ALA A 348 -10.95 2.01 3.78
N ILE A 349 -11.67 2.53 4.77
CA ILE A 349 -12.88 3.35 4.54
C ILE A 349 -12.54 4.59 3.70
N THR A 350 -11.33 5.11 3.85
CA THR A 350 -10.75 6.24 3.11
C THR A 350 -10.43 5.92 1.64
N ALA A 351 -10.55 4.65 1.24
CA ALA A 351 -10.33 4.19 -0.13
C ALA A 351 -11.51 3.39 -0.72
N SER A 352 -12.54 3.13 0.07
CA SER A 352 -13.77 2.43 -0.33
C SER A 352 -15.00 3.32 -0.20
N GLY A 353 -15.59 3.41 0.99
CA GLY A 353 -16.70 4.29 1.29
C GLY A 353 -17.54 3.83 2.49
N ILE A 354 -18.70 4.46 2.67
CA ILE A 354 -19.57 4.28 3.84
C ILE A 354 -21.04 4.19 3.37
N PRO A 355 -21.79 3.14 3.74
CA PRO A 355 -21.29 1.88 4.33
C PRO A 355 -20.38 1.11 3.36
N LYS A 356 -19.43 0.31 3.89
CA LYS A 356 -18.37 -0.34 3.08
C LYS A 356 -18.91 -1.23 1.96
N ILE A 357 -19.89 -2.09 2.24
CA ILE A 357 -20.45 -3.04 1.25
C ILE A 357 -21.11 -2.33 0.05
N PRO A 358 -22.09 -1.41 0.22
CA PRO A 358 -22.68 -0.71 -0.92
C PRO A 358 -21.66 0.17 -1.66
N ALA A 359 -20.70 0.78 -0.96
CA ALA A 359 -19.64 1.55 -1.62
C ALA A 359 -18.72 0.67 -2.49
N LEU A 360 -18.36 -0.53 -2.04
CA LEU A 360 -17.61 -1.51 -2.85
C LEU A 360 -18.38 -1.87 -4.13
N ALA A 361 -19.68 -2.17 -4.00
CA ALA A 361 -20.53 -2.47 -5.16
C ALA A 361 -20.63 -1.28 -6.13
N ALA A 362 -20.69 -0.04 -5.60
CA ALA A 362 -20.70 1.16 -6.41
C ALA A 362 -19.38 1.35 -7.17
N ILE A 363 -18.22 1.17 -6.52
CA ILE A 363 -16.90 1.26 -7.18
C ILE A 363 -16.82 0.32 -8.38
N LEU A 364 -17.23 -0.94 -8.21
CA LEU A 364 -17.20 -1.96 -9.27
C LEU A 364 -18.12 -1.64 -10.46
N ARG A 365 -19.16 -0.81 -10.28
CA ARG A 365 -20.03 -0.34 -11.36
C ARG A 365 -19.59 0.98 -11.98
N LEU A 366 -19.07 1.90 -11.16
CA LEU A 366 -18.73 3.26 -11.56
C LEU A 366 -17.38 3.32 -12.29
N GLU A 367 -16.41 2.51 -11.88
CA GLU A 367 -15.09 2.45 -12.48
C GLU A 367 -15.05 1.47 -13.65
N ALA A 368 -14.46 1.90 -14.77
CA ALA A 368 -14.41 1.09 -15.99
C ALA A 368 -13.25 0.08 -16.01
N VAL A 369 -12.24 0.26 -15.15
CA VAL A 369 -11.04 -0.56 -15.09
C VAL A 369 -10.86 -1.13 -13.68
N PRO A 370 -10.42 -2.39 -13.53
CA PRO A 370 -10.05 -2.93 -12.24
C PRO A 370 -8.94 -2.09 -11.60
N ARG A 371 -9.04 -1.89 -10.28
CA ARG A 371 -8.01 -1.16 -9.51
C ARG A 371 -6.70 -1.92 -9.37
N GLU A 372 -6.72 -3.25 -9.58
CA GLU A 372 -5.57 -4.11 -9.30
C GLU A 372 -5.06 -3.89 -7.87
N LEU A 373 -3.80 -3.46 -7.71
CA LEU A 373 -3.20 -3.14 -6.42
C LEU A 373 -3.58 -1.76 -5.88
N TYR A 374 -4.05 -0.81 -6.71
CA TYR A 374 -4.46 0.53 -6.22
C TYR A 374 -5.58 0.40 -5.18
N SER A 375 -5.47 1.15 -4.08
CA SER A 375 -6.31 1.03 -2.86
C SER A 375 -6.32 -0.36 -2.19
N GLY A 376 -5.39 -1.22 -2.61
CA GLY A 376 -5.03 -2.45 -1.95
C GLY A 376 -4.09 -2.22 -0.76
N ALA A 377 -3.32 -3.23 -0.39
CA ALA A 377 -2.36 -3.13 0.71
C ALA A 377 -1.00 -3.75 0.38
N ILE A 378 0.08 -3.18 0.93
CA ILE A 378 1.38 -3.85 1.04
C ILE A 378 1.54 -4.36 2.46
N LEU A 379 1.88 -5.64 2.58
CA LEU A 379 2.01 -6.34 3.84
C LEU A 379 3.48 -6.52 4.24
N MET A 380 3.76 -6.35 5.52
CA MET A 380 4.96 -6.86 6.16
C MET A 380 4.56 -7.58 7.45
N LEU A 381 4.90 -8.86 7.53
CA LEU A 381 4.60 -9.74 8.66
C LEU A 381 5.92 -10.15 9.30
N GLU A 382 6.01 -10.01 10.62
CA GLU A 382 7.23 -10.31 11.37
C GLU A 382 6.89 -11.11 12.63
N GLY A 383 7.43 -12.33 12.68
CA GLY A 383 7.08 -13.32 13.70
C GLY A 383 5.56 -13.53 13.81
N ASP A 384 5.11 -13.94 14.99
CA ASP A 384 3.69 -14.19 15.26
C ASP A 384 2.90 -12.93 15.67
N ARG A 385 3.60 -11.82 15.96
CA ARG A 385 3.02 -10.69 16.70
C ARG A 385 3.10 -9.33 16.00
N SER A 386 3.71 -9.22 14.82
CA SER A 386 3.73 -7.98 14.04
C SER A 386 3.10 -8.20 12.67
N PHE A 387 2.06 -7.43 12.38
CA PHE A 387 1.37 -7.39 11.08
C PHE A 387 1.21 -5.91 10.70
N GLU A 388 1.70 -5.51 9.53
CA GLU A 388 1.43 -4.19 8.98
C GLU A 388 0.83 -4.30 7.58
N ALA A 389 -0.22 -3.52 7.33
CA ALA A 389 -0.81 -3.32 6.01
C ALA A 389 -0.84 -1.83 5.68
N ALA A 390 0.06 -1.40 4.81
CA ALA A 390 0.10 -0.03 4.30
C ALA A 390 -0.86 0.12 3.11
N LEU A 391 -1.70 1.16 3.11
CA LEU A 391 -2.66 1.40 2.04
C LEU A 391 -1.94 1.83 0.75
N VAL A 392 -2.27 1.19 -0.38
CA VAL A 392 -1.64 1.49 -1.66
C VAL A 392 -2.32 2.69 -2.33
N LEU A 393 -1.82 3.88 -2.00
CA LEU A 393 -2.11 5.14 -2.70
C LEU A 393 -0.79 5.84 -3.04
N ARG A 394 -0.84 6.91 -3.84
CA ARG A 394 0.36 7.67 -4.25
C ARG A 394 1.45 6.72 -4.76
N SER A 395 1.05 5.91 -5.73
CA SER A 395 1.85 4.80 -6.25
C SER A 395 1.85 4.78 -7.77
N ALA A 396 2.92 4.24 -8.33
CA ALA A 396 3.03 3.88 -9.72
C ALA A 396 3.07 2.36 -9.85
N PHE A 397 2.47 1.86 -10.92
CA PHE A 397 2.26 0.45 -11.18
C PHE A 397 2.73 0.09 -12.58
N GLN A 398 3.22 -1.12 -12.75
CA GLN A 398 3.61 -1.65 -14.04
C GLN A 398 3.43 -3.16 -14.06
N ASP A 399 2.79 -3.66 -15.12
CA ASP A 399 2.66 -5.08 -15.42
C ASP A 399 3.05 -5.35 -16.88
N ALA A 400 2.91 -6.59 -17.34
CA ALA A 400 3.25 -6.99 -18.70
C ALA A 400 2.57 -6.14 -19.79
N GLN A 401 1.39 -5.57 -19.50
CA GLN A 401 0.57 -4.87 -20.48
C GLN A 401 0.72 -3.36 -20.42
N ARG A 402 0.91 -2.78 -19.22
CA ARG A 402 0.83 -1.33 -19.03
C ARG A 402 1.62 -0.80 -17.84
N SER A 403 1.87 0.50 -17.86
CA SER A 403 2.34 1.29 -16.71
C SER A 403 1.33 2.38 -16.42
N TRP A 404 0.99 2.63 -15.16
CA TRP A 404 0.01 3.66 -14.81
C TRP A 404 0.23 4.23 -13.41
N ILE A 405 -0.39 5.37 -13.16
CA ILE A 405 -0.61 5.95 -11.84
C ILE A 405 -2.12 6.11 -11.62
N GLN A 406 -2.58 6.11 -10.38
CA GLN A 406 -4.01 6.19 -10.07
C GLN A 406 -4.27 7.02 -8.82
N ALA A 407 -5.35 7.81 -8.85
CA ALA A 407 -5.82 8.58 -7.71
C ALA A 407 -7.33 8.70 -7.73
N GLY A 408 -7.91 8.92 -6.55
CA GLY A 408 -9.34 9.11 -6.37
C GLY A 408 -9.64 10.08 -5.24
N ALA A 409 -10.91 10.46 -5.14
CA ALA A 409 -11.41 11.38 -4.13
C ALA A 409 -12.68 10.84 -3.48
N GLY A 410 -12.90 11.24 -2.22
CA GLY A 410 -14.08 10.86 -1.46
C GLY A 410 -15.29 11.68 -1.90
N VAL A 411 -16.27 11.02 -2.51
CA VAL A 411 -17.52 11.65 -2.92
C VAL A 411 -18.54 11.53 -1.80
N ILE A 412 -19.03 12.67 -1.32
CA ILE A 412 -20.15 12.81 -0.38
C ILE A 412 -21.21 13.75 -0.96
N ALA A 413 -22.36 13.88 -0.30
CA ALA A 413 -23.48 14.71 -0.78
C ALA A 413 -23.10 16.18 -1.09
N GLN A 414 -22.06 16.71 -0.44
CA GLN A 414 -21.55 18.07 -0.62
C GLN A 414 -20.42 18.19 -1.66
N SER A 415 -20.01 17.08 -2.29
CA SER A 415 -18.91 17.08 -3.26
C SER A 415 -19.27 17.83 -4.55
N ASN A 416 -18.24 18.32 -5.23
CA ASN A 416 -18.35 18.98 -6.54
C ASN A 416 -17.40 18.30 -7.53
N ALA A 417 -17.91 17.84 -8.67
CA ALA A 417 -17.14 17.03 -9.63
C ALA A 417 -15.84 17.70 -10.10
N LEU A 418 -15.84 19.01 -10.33
CA LEU A 418 -14.64 19.74 -10.74
C LEU A 418 -13.62 19.82 -9.58
N ARG A 419 -14.08 20.09 -8.35
CA ARG A 419 -13.19 20.10 -7.18
C ARG A 419 -12.58 18.72 -6.94
N GLU A 420 -13.37 17.65 -7.03
CA GLU A 420 -12.88 16.29 -6.85
C GLU A 420 -11.85 15.92 -7.95
N LEU A 421 -12.04 16.40 -9.19
CA LEU A 421 -11.02 16.25 -10.24
C LEU A 421 -9.73 16.96 -9.85
N THR A 422 -9.80 18.22 -9.41
CA THR A 422 -8.64 18.97 -8.93
C THR A 422 -7.92 18.23 -7.80
N GLU A 423 -8.66 17.67 -6.85
CA GLU A 423 -8.09 16.88 -5.75
C GLU A 423 -7.33 15.64 -6.27
N THR A 424 -7.86 14.93 -7.27
CA THR A 424 -7.09 13.82 -7.87
C THR A 424 -5.80 14.29 -8.52
N CYS A 425 -5.76 15.48 -9.15
CA CYS A 425 -4.52 16.06 -9.67
C CYS A 425 -3.53 16.37 -8.55
N GLU A 426 -3.98 17.01 -7.46
CA GLU A 426 -3.17 17.29 -6.26
C GLU A 426 -2.54 16.00 -5.69
N LYS A 427 -3.31 14.91 -5.68
CA LYS A 427 -2.87 13.59 -5.22
C LYS A 427 -1.89 12.93 -6.18
N LEU A 428 -2.10 13.04 -7.48
CA LEU A 428 -1.19 12.50 -8.50
C LEU A 428 0.15 13.24 -8.50
N SER A 429 0.18 14.53 -8.14
CA SER A 429 1.41 15.32 -7.99
C SER A 429 2.36 14.78 -6.92
N SER A 430 1.92 13.90 -6.02
CA SER A 430 2.83 13.23 -5.08
C SER A 430 3.75 12.20 -5.76
N VAL A 431 3.44 11.77 -6.98
CA VAL A 431 4.15 10.69 -7.69
C VAL A 431 4.60 11.12 -9.08
N ALA A 432 3.70 11.75 -9.85
CA ALA A 432 3.91 12.04 -11.26
C ALA A 432 5.20 12.83 -11.57
N PRO A 433 5.59 13.87 -10.80
CA PRO A 433 6.83 14.61 -11.06
C PRO A 433 8.10 13.78 -10.89
N TYR A 434 8.00 12.62 -10.23
CA TYR A 434 9.14 11.79 -9.84
C TYR A 434 9.23 10.48 -10.65
N LEU A 435 8.34 10.29 -11.62
CA LEU A 435 8.40 9.15 -12.53
C LEU A 435 9.64 9.24 -13.40
N VAL A 436 10.46 8.19 -13.38
CA VAL A 436 11.68 8.12 -14.18
C VAL A 436 11.47 7.12 -15.31
N VAL A 437 11.74 7.52 -16.55
CA VAL A 437 11.63 6.64 -17.72
C VAL A 437 12.67 5.51 -17.63
N SER A 438 12.24 4.27 -17.94
CA SER A 438 13.16 3.14 -18.08
C SER A 438 14.17 3.41 -19.20
N PRO A 439 15.47 3.12 -19.02
CA PRO A 439 16.43 3.19 -20.12
C PRO A 439 15.94 2.35 -21.31
N ALA A 440 16.06 2.90 -22.52
CA ALA A 440 15.79 2.13 -23.74
C ALA A 440 16.67 0.87 -23.74
N LYS A 441 16.07 -0.29 -23.99
CA LYS A 441 16.78 -1.57 -24.08
C LYS A 441 17.71 -1.64 -25.28
#